data_AF-A0ABD1R420-F1
#
_entry.id   AF-A0ABD1R420-F1
#
_cell.length_a   1.000
_cell.length_b   1.000
_cell.length_c   1.000
_cell.angle_alpha   90.00
_cell.angle_beta   90.00
_cell.angle_gamma   90.00
#
_symmetry.space_group_name_H-M   'P 1'
#
loop_
_entity.id
_entity.type
_entity.pdbx_description
1 polymer ?
#
loop_
_entity_poly.entity_id
_entity_poly.type
_entity_poly.pdbx_seq_one_letter_code
_entity_poly.pdbx_strand_id
1 'polypeptide(L)'
;MTHSTSEKSCQLCGLGKLMFEPPPIYCTPCAARIQRNSVYYTARPPNRQYYFCIPCYNDACGDTIVVYGTSIPKAGMKEKENNEETEESWVQCDECDAWQHQICALFDCRKNIGGQAEYTCPKCYAAQVERGERVPSPQGAVLGAKYLPKTILSNHIEKRLFRQLKLERQRRARLQRKDYDEVPGAESLIVRLVSSLDKKMEIKPRFHEILQEENYPSEFPYKSKVLFLFQKIEGVEVCHFGMNLQEFGSECQQPNQRRVYISYLDSVKYFRPDVKAVTGESLRTFVYHEILASFLLH
;
A
#
# COMPACT_ATOMS: atom_id res chain seq x y z
N MET A 1 -15.08 -41.70 24.46
CA MET A 1 -15.06 -41.24 23.05
C MET A 1 -15.02 -39.72 23.08
N THR A 2 -13.83 -39.13 22.98
CA THR A 2 -13.61 -37.68 23.11
C THR A 2 -12.82 -37.21 21.89
N HIS A 3 -13.52 -36.94 20.79
CA HIS A 3 -12.95 -36.12 19.71
C HIS A 3 -13.37 -34.67 19.96
N SER A 4 -12.68 -34.02 20.89
CA SER A 4 -12.54 -32.56 20.86
C SER A 4 -11.53 -32.27 19.76
N THR A 5 -12.02 -31.98 18.55
CA THR A 5 -11.21 -31.30 17.54
C THR A 5 -10.93 -29.90 18.06
N SER A 6 -9.87 -29.75 18.84
CA SER A 6 -9.33 -28.44 19.19
C SER A 6 -8.95 -27.75 17.88
N GLU A 7 -9.78 -26.82 17.41
CA GLU A 7 -9.45 -25.99 16.26
C GLU A 7 -8.08 -25.35 16.51
N LYS A 8 -7.19 -25.46 15.51
CA LYS A 8 -5.86 -24.84 15.60
C LYS A 8 -6.07 -23.34 15.80
N SER A 9 -5.61 -22.82 16.93
CA SER A 9 -5.63 -21.38 17.23
C SER A 9 -4.22 -20.82 17.13
N CYS A 10 -4.11 -19.58 16.67
CA CYS A 10 -2.86 -18.86 16.58
C CYS A 10 -2.36 -18.53 17.99
N GLN A 11 -1.14 -18.96 18.32
CA GLN A 11 -0.54 -18.74 19.63
C GLN A 11 -0.34 -17.24 19.97
N LEU A 12 -0.30 -16.36 18.96
CA LEU A 12 -0.04 -14.93 19.13
C LEU A 12 -1.32 -14.12 19.34
N CYS A 13 -2.32 -14.29 18.47
CA CYS A 13 -3.59 -13.54 18.56
C CYS A 13 -4.73 -14.31 19.24
N GLY A 14 -4.57 -15.61 19.49
CA GLY A 14 -5.60 -16.47 20.09
C GLY A 14 -6.77 -16.82 19.17
N LEU A 15 -6.79 -16.31 17.94
CA LEU A 15 -7.86 -16.56 16.98
C LEU A 15 -7.61 -17.83 16.16
N GLY A 16 -8.68 -18.48 15.73
CA GLY A 16 -8.64 -19.53 14.71
C GLY A 16 -8.43 -18.94 13.31
N LYS A 17 -8.99 -19.60 12.30
CA LYS A 17 -8.85 -19.19 10.89
C LYS A 17 -9.28 -17.74 10.64
N LEU A 18 -8.44 -17.01 9.92
CA LEU A 18 -8.75 -15.67 9.40
C LEU A 18 -8.82 -15.71 7.87
N MET A 19 -9.78 -14.99 7.30
CA MET A 19 -9.98 -14.90 5.86
C MET A 19 -9.64 -13.50 5.36
N PHE A 20 -8.97 -13.41 4.21
CA PHE A 20 -8.75 -12.14 3.53
C PHE A 20 -10.04 -11.59 2.95
N GLU A 21 -10.10 -10.26 2.83
CA GLU A 21 -11.16 -9.61 2.07
C GLU A 21 -11.02 -10.00 0.58
N PRO A 22 -12.06 -10.62 -0.04
CA PRO A 22 -11.96 -11.07 -1.41
C PRO A 22 -11.89 -9.87 -2.37
N PRO A 23 -11.06 -9.95 -3.43
CA PRO A 23 -10.92 -8.85 -4.37
C PRO A 23 -12.25 -8.59 -5.10
N PRO A 24 -12.67 -7.33 -5.25
CA PRO A 24 -13.89 -7.01 -5.98
C PRO A 24 -13.74 -7.34 -7.47
N ILE A 25 -14.70 -8.08 -8.02
CA ILE A 25 -14.75 -8.43 -9.45
C ILE A 25 -15.67 -7.45 -10.17
N TYR A 26 -15.19 -6.85 -11.26
CA TYR A 26 -15.95 -5.95 -12.11
C TYR A 26 -16.18 -6.56 -13.48
N CYS A 27 -17.42 -6.45 -13.97
CA CYS A 27 -17.79 -6.82 -15.31
C CYS A 27 -17.06 -5.94 -16.33
N THR A 28 -16.46 -6.54 -17.36
CA THR A 28 -15.61 -5.80 -18.31
C THR A 28 -16.41 -4.89 -19.25
N PRO A 29 -17.55 -5.31 -19.83
CA PRO A 29 -18.37 -4.43 -20.67
C PRO A 29 -19.03 -3.26 -19.93
N CYS A 30 -19.68 -3.51 -18.79
CA CYS A 30 -20.52 -2.50 -18.11
C CYS A 30 -19.87 -1.84 -16.89
N ALA A 31 -18.67 -2.28 -16.49
CA ALA A 31 -17.97 -1.85 -15.28
C ALA A 31 -18.75 -2.06 -13.96
N ALA A 32 -19.89 -2.74 -13.99
CA ALA A 32 -20.67 -3.04 -12.80
C ALA A 32 -19.96 -4.08 -11.93
N ARG A 33 -20.05 -3.91 -10.61
CA ARG A 33 -19.53 -4.87 -9.63
C ARG A 33 -20.36 -6.15 -9.66
N ILE A 34 -19.69 -7.29 -9.85
CA ILE A 34 -20.29 -8.62 -9.72
C ILE A 34 -20.46 -8.91 -8.23
N GLN A 35 -21.69 -9.23 -7.81
CA GLN A 35 -22.04 -9.42 -6.41
C GLN A 35 -21.42 -10.72 -5.85
N ARG A 36 -21.24 -10.78 -4.53
CA ARG A 36 -20.77 -12.00 -3.86
C ARG A 36 -21.81 -13.13 -4.02
N ASN A 37 -21.34 -14.36 -4.17
CA ASN A 37 -22.16 -15.55 -4.43
C ASN A 37 -23.01 -15.46 -5.72
N SER A 38 -22.70 -14.51 -6.61
CA SER A 38 -23.33 -14.47 -7.93
C SER A 38 -22.46 -15.21 -8.95
N VAL A 39 -23.13 -15.86 -9.88
CA VAL A 39 -22.47 -16.53 -11.02
C VAL A 39 -21.96 -15.47 -11.99
N TYR A 40 -20.79 -15.72 -12.56
CA TYR A 40 -20.20 -14.90 -13.60
C TYR A 40 -19.44 -15.77 -14.60
N TYR A 41 -19.23 -15.23 -15.80
CA TYR A 41 -18.45 -15.90 -16.83
C TYR A 41 -17.07 -15.26 -16.93
N THR A 42 -16.05 -16.08 -17.11
CA THR A 42 -14.68 -15.61 -17.23
C THR A 42 -13.97 -16.23 -18.42
N ALA A 43 -13.20 -15.40 -19.13
CA ALA A 43 -12.43 -15.82 -20.29
C ALA A 43 -10.99 -15.34 -20.15
N ARG A 44 -10.03 -16.21 -20.49
CA ARG A 44 -8.60 -15.89 -20.49
C ARG A 44 -7.99 -16.08 -21.87
N PRO A 45 -8.28 -15.19 -22.84
CA PRO A 45 -7.44 -15.07 -24.02
C PRO A 45 -5.98 -14.73 -23.62
N PRO A 46 -4.99 -14.93 -24.49
CA PRO A 46 -3.57 -15.02 -24.13
C PRO A 46 -3.01 -13.86 -23.29
N ASN A 47 -3.57 -12.65 -23.41
CA ASN A 47 -2.99 -11.44 -22.81
C ASN A 47 -3.81 -10.83 -21.66
N ARG A 48 -5.09 -11.17 -21.49
CA ARG A 48 -5.97 -10.49 -20.53
C ARG A 48 -7.10 -11.38 -20.04
N GLN A 49 -7.40 -11.30 -18.74
CA GLN A 49 -8.58 -11.92 -18.14
C GLN A 49 -9.79 -10.99 -18.32
N TYR A 50 -10.91 -11.56 -18.77
CA TYR A 50 -12.19 -10.87 -18.91
C TYR A 50 -13.22 -11.49 -17.96
N TYR A 51 -14.10 -10.65 -17.43
CA TYR A 51 -15.19 -11.02 -16.53
C TYR A 51 -16.51 -10.48 -17.06
N PHE A 52 -17.56 -11.30 -17.03
CA PHE A 52 -18.88 -10.96 -17.54
C PHE A 52 -19.94 -11.29 -16.49
N CYS A 53 -20.75 -10.30 -16.12
CA CYS A 53 -21.94 -10.54 -15.31
C CYS A 53 -23.02 -11.24 -16.16
N ILE A 54 -23.97 -11.89 -15.49
CA ILE A 54 -25.08 -12.60 -16.14
C ILE A 54 -25.84 -11.71 -17.15
N PRO A 55 -26.22 -10.45 -16.82
CA PRO A 55 -26.90 -9.58 -17.79
C PRO A 55 -26.08 -9.37 -19.07
N CYS A 56 -24.79 -9.02 -18.96
CA CYS A 56 -23.95 -8.77 -20.14
C CYS A 56 -23.67 -10.04 -20.95
N TYR A 57 -23.65 -11.21 -20.30
CA TYR A 57 -23.50 -12.48 -21.01
C TYR A 57 -24.76 -12.83 -21.82
N ASN A 58 -25.94 -12.59 -21.24
CA ASN A 58 -27.24 -12.88 -21.86
C ASN A 58 -27.63 -11.87 -22.94
N ASP A 59 -27.33 -10.58 -22.75
CA ASP A 59 -27.63 -9.50 -23.71
C ASP A 59 -26.85 -9.66 -25.03
N ALA A 60 -25.71 -10.33 -25.02
CA ALA A 60 -24.94 -10.59 -26.23
C ALA A 60 -25.71 -11.57 -27.14
N CYS A 61 -26.41 -11.05 -28.14
CA CYS A 61 -27.05 -11.83 -29.19
C CYS A 61 -25.97 -12.53 -30.05
N GLY A 62 -25.74 -13.83 -29.80
CA GLY A 62 -24.80 -14.67 -30.56
C GLY A 62 -23.76 -15.39 -29.68
N ASP A 63 -22.85 -16.12 -30.34
CA ASP A 63 -21.84 -16.96 -29.70
C ASP A 63 -20.57 -16.20 -29.30
N THR A 64 -20.50 -14.89 -29.53
CA THR A 64 -19.32 -14.06 -29.23
C THR A 64 -19.72 -12.76 -28.53
N ILE A 65 -18.86 -12.30 -27.62
CA ILE A 65 -18.99 -11.00 -26.95
C ILE A 65 -17.80 -10.14 -27.37
N VAL A 66 -18.07 -8.97 -27.95
CA VAL A 66 -17.02 -8.04 -28.39
C VAL A 66 -16.72 -7.02 -27.29
N VAL A 67 -15.49 -7.00 -26.80
CA VAL A 67 -15.04 -6.10 -25.73
C VAL A 67 -13.72 -5.45 -26.13
N TYR A 68 -13.68 -4.12 -26.17
CA TYR A 68 -12.49 -3.34 -26.57
C TYR A 68 -11.88 -3.81 -27.90
N GLY A 69 -12.72 -4.11 -28.89
CA GLY A 69 -12.28 -4.61 -30.20
C GLY A 69 -11.82 -6.07 -30.24
N THR A 70 -11.86 -6.79 -29.11
CA THR A 70 -11.56 -8.23 -29.04
C THR A 70 -12.87 -9.02 -29.05
N SER A 71 -13.02 -9.96 -30.00
CA SER A 71 -14.15 -10.90 -30.02
C SER A 71 -13.84 -12.12 -29.17
N ILE A 72 -14.66 -12.38 -28.15
CA ILE A 72 -14.47 -13.46 -27.18
C ILE A 72 -15.60 -14.48 -27.34
N PRO A 73 -15.32 -15.73 -27.76
CA PRO A 73 -16.34 -16.75 -27.93
C PRO A 73 -16.88 -17.26 -26.59
N LYS A 74 -18.20 -17.40 -26.48
CA LYS A 74 -18.91 -17.93 -25.30
C LYS A 74 -18.54 -19.38 -25.01
N ALA A 75 -18.31 -20.19 -26.05
CA ALA A 75 -17.91 -21.60 -25.91
C ALA A 75 -16.62 -21.82 -25.11
N GLY A 76 -15.73 -20.83 -25.07
CA GLY A 76 -14.48 -20.88 -24.30
C GLY A 76 -14.57 -20.25 -22.90
N MET A 77 -15.74 -19.74 -22.51
CA MET A 77 -15.94 -19.09 -21.21
C MET A 77 -16.17 -20.13 -20.12
N LYS A 78 -15.57 -19.89 -18.95
CA LYS A 78 -15.81 -20.70 -17.76
C LYS A 78 -16.82 -20.00 -16.88
N GLU A 79 -17.88 -20.70 -16.52
CA GLU A 79 -18.80 -20.29 -15.47
C GLU A 79 -18.11 -20.46 -14.11
N LYS A 80 -18.20 -19.43 -13.27
CA LYS A 80 -17.66 -19.41 -11.91
C LYS A 80 -18.64 -18.70 -10.98
N GLU A 81 -18.55 -19.03 -9.70
CA GLU A 81 -19.28 -18.33 -8.64
C GLU A 81 -18.31 -17.41 -7.88
N ASN A 82 -18.76 -16.20 -7.56
CA ASN A 82 -17.97 -15.23 -6.80
C ASN A 82 -18.03 -15.54 -5.28
N ASN A 83 -17.54 -16.71 -4.89
CA ASN A 83 -17.52 -17.20 -3.51
C ASN A 83 -16.11 -17.64 -3.06
N GLU A 84 -15.07 -17.31 -3.84
CA GLU A 84 -13.69 -17.63 -3.50
C GLU A 84 -13.26 -16.84 -2.26
N GLU A 85 -12.87 -17.57 -1.22
CA GLU A 85 -12.32 -17.00 0.02
C GLU A 85 -10.89 -17.50 0.20
N THR A 86 -9.98 -16.56 0.49
CA THR A 86 -8.57 -16.88 0.71
C THR A 86 -8.29 -16.87 2.20
N GLU A 87 -7.91 -18.02 2.76
CA GLU A 87 -7.47 -18.15 4.15
C GLU A 87 -6.08 -17.51 4.33
N GLU A 88 -5.86 -16.86 5.47
CA GLU A 88 -4.52 -16.42 5.88
C GLU A 88 -3.60 -17.64 6.06
N SER A 89 -2.44 -17.60 5.43
CA SER A 89 -1.44 -18.65 5.57
C SER A 89 -0.90 -18.75 7.00
N TRP A 90 -0.57 -19.98 7.39
CA TRP A 90 -0.02 -20.30 8.70
C TRP A 90 1.48 -20.62 8.62
N VAL A 91 2.16 -20.53 9.75
CA VAL A 91 3.54 -21.00 9.96
C VAL A 91 3.59 -21.76 11.28
N GLN A 92 4.36 -22.85 11.33
CA GLN A 92 4.57 -23.65 12.53
C GLN A 92 5.95 -23.35 13.09
N CYS A 93 6.04 -23.13 14.41
CA CYS A 93 7.30 -22.98 15.12
C CYS A 93 8.06 -24.31 15.20
N ASP A 94 9.33 -24.36 14.82
CA ASP A 94 10.16 -25.57 14.90
C ASP A 94 10.59 -25.92 16.34
N GLU A 95 10.42 -24.99 17.29
CA GLU A 95 10.83 -25.18 18.70
C GLU A 95 9.70 -25.67 19.62
N CYS A 96 8.46 -25.23 19.37
CA CYS A 96 7.32 -25.55 20.25
C CYS A 96 6.13 -26.16 19.51
N ASP A 97 6.27 -26.42 18.22
CA ASP A 97 5.24 -26.97 17.32
C ASP A 97 3.94 -26.17 17.25
N ALA A 98 3.87 -25.00 17.90
CA ALA A 98 2.71 -24.15 17.92
C ALA A 98 2.54 -23.43 16.57
N TRP A 99 1.29 -23.27 16.16
CA TRP A 99 0.91 -22.61 14.92
C TRP A 99 0.67 -21.11 15.15
N GLN A 100 1.12 -20.30 14.20
CA GLN A 100 0.83 -18.87 14.14
C GLN A 100 0.37 -18.48 12.73
N HIS A 101 -0.46 -17.46 12.67
CA HIS A 101 -0.73 -16.73 11.42
C HIS A 101 0.56 -16.07 10.92
N GLN A 102 0.83 -16.16 9.61
CA GLN A 102 2.04 -15.58 9.02
C GLN A 102 2.14 -14.07 9.25
N ILE A 103 1.02 -13.32 9.18
CA ILE A 103 1.02 -11.87 9.41
C ILE A 103 1.23 -11.57 10.89
N CYS A 104 0.60 -12.30 11.81
CA CYS A 104 0.85 -12.13 13.24
C CYS A 104 2.32 -12.36 13.62
N ALA A 105 2.97 -13.33 12.98
CA ALA A 105 4.38 -13.63 13.16
C ALA A 105 5.33 -12.68 12.42
N LEU A 106 4.81 -11.79 11.55
CA LEU A 106 5.58 -11.01 10.58
C LEU A 106 6.57 -11.88 9.77
N PHE A 107 6.16 -13.10 9.44
CA PHE A 107 6.98 -14.07 8.73
C PHE A 107 6.89 -13.87 7.22
N ASP A 108 8.01 -13.59 6.57
CA ASP A 108 8.10 -13.45 5.11
C ASP A 108 8.59 -14.76 4.49
N CYS A 109 7.67 -15.63 4.09
CA CYS A 109 7.96 -16.94 3.52
C CYS A 109 8.85 -16.86 2.25
N ARG A 110 8.82 -15.74 1.53
CA ARG A 110 9.64 -15.53 0.32
C ARG A 110 11.12 -15.39 0.63
N LYS A 111 11.48 -15.01 1.85
CA LYS A 111 12.89 -14.94 2.29
C LYS A 111 13.45 -16.32 2.63
N ASN A 112 12.59 -17.32 2.85
CA ASN A 112 12.99 -18.70 3.08
C ASN A 112 13.16 -19.44 1.74
N ILE A 113 14.05 -18.92 0.87
CA ILE A 113 14.35 -19.53 -0.43
C ILE A 113 15.00 -20.90 -0.15
N GLY A 114 14.31 -21.98 -0.48
CA GLY A 114 14.77 -23.36 -0.27
C GLY A 114 14.13 -24.08 0.92
N GLY A 115 13.29 -23.42 1.73
CA GLY A 115 12.55 -24.07 2.83
C GLY A 115 13.42 -24.64 3.95
N GLN A 116 14.70 -24.26 4.01
CA GLN A 116 15.69 -24.80 4.93
C GLN A 116 15.89 -23.95 6.20
N ALA A 117 15.35 -22.73 6.23
CA ALA A 117 15.47 -21.90 7.43
C ALA A 117 14.39 -22.29 8.44
N GLU A 118 14.86 -22.70 9.63
CA GLU A 118 14.03 -22.92 10.81
C GLU A 118 13.35 -21.60 11.24
N TYR A 119 12.07 -21.67 11.53
CA TYR A 119 11.27 -20.59 12.08
C TYR A 119 11.09 -20.77 13.59
N THR A 120 11.66 -19.84 14.35
CA THR A 120 11.42 -19.70 15.79
C THR A 120 10.32 -18.64 16.01
N CYS A 121 9.23 -19.00 16.70
CA CYS A 121 8.15 -18.04 16.97
C CYS A 121 8.58 -16.94 17.97
N PRO A 122 7.89 -15.78 17.99
CA PRO A 122 8.25 -14.67 18.88
C PRO A 122 8.30 -15.04 20.37
N LYS A 123 7.43 -15.95 20.83
CA LYS A 123 7.41 -16.41 22.23
C LYS A 123 8.64 -17.26 22.58
N CYS A 124 8.98 -18.23 21.73
CA CYS A 124 10.20 -19.03 21.92
C CYS A 124 11.45 -18.17 21.80
N TYR A 125 11.48 -17.24 20.83
CA TYR A 125 12.58 -16.30 20.66
C TYR A 125 12.80 -15.44 21.91
N ALA A 126 11.74 -14.85 22.47
CA ALA A 126 11.81 -14.08 23.70
C ALA A 126 12.33 -14.92 24.87
N ALA A 127 11.82 -16.15 25.04
CA ALA A 127 12.28 -17.05 26.10
C ALA A 127 13.76 -17.47 25.94
N GLN A 128 14.23 -17.71 24.71
CA GLN A 128 15.65 -17.98 24.42
C GLN A 128 16.54 -16.78 24.76
N VAL A 129 16.08 -15.56 24.48
CA VAL A 129 16.78 -14.32 24.85
C VAL A 129 16.84 -14.15 26.37
N GLU A 130 15.73 -14.38 27.08
CA GLU A 130 15.66 -14.31 28.54
C GLU A 130 16.57 -15.34 29.23
N ARG A 131 16.72 -16.54 28.65
CA ARG A 131 17.67 -17.57 29.11
C ARG A 131 19.12 -17.30 28.71
N GLY A 132 19.39 -16.30 27.88
CA GLY A 132 20.73 -15.98 27.39
C GLY A 132 21.25 -16.93 26.30
N GLU A 133 20.41 -17.79 25.73
CA GLU A 133 20.76 -18.74 24.66
C GLU A 133 20.92 -18.04 23.30
N ARG A 134 20.28 -16.87 23.13
CA ARG A 134 20.27 -16.12 21.88
C ARG A 134 20.56 -14.65 22.13
N VAL A 135 21.53 -14.09 21.40
CA VAL A 135 21.75 -12.65 21.38
C VAL A 135 20.64 -12.01 20.54
N PRO A 136 19.92 -10.99 21.05
CA PRO A 136 18.95 -10.25 20.26
C PRO A 136 19.58 -9.81 18.95
N SER A 137 18.93 -10.14 17.84
CA SER A 137 19.43 -9.73 16.53
C SER A 137 19.61 -8.20 16.52
N PRO A 138 20.71 -7.67 15.96
CA PRO A 138 20.87 -6.23 15.81
C PRO A 138 19.63 -5.62 15.15
N GLN A 139 19.24 -4.44 15.61
CA GLN A 139 18.13 -3.65 15.04
C GLN A 139 18.43 -3.27 13.57
N GLY A 140 18.24 -4.20 12.64
CA GLY A 140 18.64 -4.03 11.24
C GLY A 140 18.74 -5.31 10.39
N ALA A 141 18.46 -6.50 10.92
CA ALA A 141 18.44 -7.74 10.12
C ALA A 141 17.40 -7.73 8.98
N VAL A 142 16.35 -6.91 9.12
CA VAL A 142 15.46 -6.53 8.02
C VAL A 142 15.78 -5.11 7.60
N LEU A 143 16.10 -4.90 6.32
CA LEU A 143 16.33 -3.59 5.73
C LEU A 143 15.04 -2.77 5.78
N GLY A 144 14.94 -1.90 6.77
CA GLY A 144 13.84 -0.93 6.91
C GLY A 144 14.01 0.35 6.07
N ALA A 145 13.02 1.22 6.14
CA ALA A 145 12.93 2.51 5.46
C ALA A 145 14.15 3.42 5.72
N LYS A 146 14.81 3.25 6.87
CA LYS A 146 16.05 3.97 7.19
C LYS A 146 17.19 3.72 6.20
N TYR A 147 17.23 2.54 5.56
CA TYR A 147 18.25 2.15 4.59
C TYR A 147 17.90 2.55 3.15
N LEU A 148 16.69 3.05 2.89
CA LEU A 148 16.34 3.58 1.58
C LEU A 148 17.19 4.83 1.28
N PRO A 149 17.65 5.00 0.02
CA PRO A 149 18.45 6.15 -0.37
C PRO A 149 17.78 7.47 -0.03
N LYS A 150 18.58 8.40 0.51
CA LYS A 150 18.14 9.77 0.78
C LYS A 150 18.31 10.61 -0.47
N THR A 151 17.34 11.48 -0.73
CA THR A 151 17.35 12.47 -1.83
C THR A 151 17.20 13.88 -1.28
N ILE A 152 17.58 14.89 -2.06
CA ILE A 152 17.43 16.31 -1.69
C ILE A 152 16.00 16.62 -1.30
N LEU A 153 15.03 16.20 -2.12
CA LEU A 153 13.60 16.39 -1.85
C LEU A 153 13.16 15.70 -0.55
N SER A 154 13.50 14.42 -0.38
CA SER A 154 13.11 13.69 0.85
C SER A 154 13.71 14.33 2.10
N ASN A 155 14.99 14.74 2.05
CA ASN A 155 15.67 15.42 3.15
C ASN A 155 15.06 16.79 3.45
N HIS A 156 14.65 17.55 2.43
CA HIS A 156 13.96 18.82 2.60
C HIS A 156 12.65 18.64 3.37
N ILE A 157 11.84 17.68 2.93
CA ILE A 157 10.55 17.34 3.56
C ILE A 157 10.77 16.88 5.01
N GLU A 158 11.69 15.94 5.27
CA GLU A 158 11.98 15.46 6.63
C GLU A 158 12.41 16.60 7.57
N LYS A 159 13.36 17.44 7.13
CA LYS A 159 13.85 18.57 7.94
C LYS A 159 12.73 19.52 8.31
N ARG A 160 11.89 19.88 7.34
CA ARG A 160 10.76 20.78 7.59
C ARG A 160 9.72 20.12 8.50
N LEU A 161 9.35 18.87 8.23
CA LEU A 161 8.37 18.12 9.01
C LEU A 161 8.78 18.01 10.48
N PHE A 162 10.03 17.62 10.77
CA PHE A 162 10.51 17.47 12.15
C PHE A 162 10.58 18.80 12.89
N ARG A 163 10.94 19.89 12.20
CA ARG A 163 10.89 21.23 12.77
C ARG A 163 9.46 21.61 13.16
N GLN A 164 8.49 21.36 12.29
CA GLN A 164 7.09 21.69 12.56
C GLN A 164 6.49 20.82 13.67
N LEU A 165 6.76 19.51 13.68
CA LEU A 165 6.34 18.62 14.75
C LEU A 165 6.91 19.03 16.12
N LYS A 166 8.16 19.48 16.18
CA LYS A 166 8.75 20.00 17.42
C LYS A 166 8.00 21.23 17.92
N LEU A 167 7.73 22.21 17.04
CA LEU A 167 6.99 23.42 17.39
C LEU A 167 5.54 23.12 17.80
N GLU A 168 4.89 22.20 17.08
CA GLU A 168 3.55 21.71 17.35
C GLU A 168 3.47 21.08 18.74
N ARG A 169 4.36 20.13 19.06
CA ARG A 169 4.43 19.48 20.39
C ARG A 169 4.71 20.48 21.51
N GLN A 170 5.60 21.45 21.30
CA GLN A 170 5.86 22.53 22.28
C GLN A 170 4.62 23.38 22.55
N ARG A 171 3.86 23.72 21.51
CA ARG A 171 2.62 24.49 21.66
C ARG A 171 1.54 23.68 22.38
N ARG A 172 1.40 22.37 22.08
CA ARG A 172 0.49 21.48 22.84
C ARG A 172 0.87 21.40 24.31
N ALA A 173 2.16 21.24 24.64
CA ALA A 173 2.66 21.23 26.01
C ALA A 173 2.28 22.50 26.77
N ARG A 174 2.47 23.68 26.16
CA ARG A 174 2.05 24.96 26.74
C ARG A 174 0.54 25.04 26.99
N LEU A 175 -0.27 24.61 26.04
CA LEU A 175 -1.73 24.62 26.17
C LEU A 175 -2.22 23.66 27.26
N GLN A 176 -1.55 22.52 27.42
CA GLN A 176 -1.89 21.51 28.41
C GLN A 176 -1.26 21.77 29.79
N ARG A 177 -0.41 22.81 29.91
CA ARG A 177 0.40 23.11 31.12
C ARG A 177 1.21 21.89 31.59
N LYS A 178 1.81 21.19 30.63
CA LYS A 178 2.66 20.02 30.83
C LYS A 178 4.06 20.28 30.31
N ASP A 179 5.02 19.50 30.75
CA ASP A 179 6.35 19.49 30.17
C ASP A 179 6.34 18.88 28.75
N TYR A 180 7.35 19.25 27.95
CA TYR A 180 7.44 18.82 26.56
C TYR A 180 7.46 17.29 26.41
N ASP A 181 8.17 16.61 27.32
CA ASP A 181 8.35 15.17 27.30
C ASP A 181 7.09 14.41 27.74
N GLU A 182 6.23 15.03 28.56
CA GLU A 182 4.95 14.45 28.99
C GLU A 182 3.87 14.46 27.90
N VAL A 183 4.03 15.29 26.88
CA VAL A 183 3.09 15.36 25.75
C VAL A 183 3.51 14.36 24.67
N PRO A 184 2.62 13.47 24.21
CA PRO A 184 2.97 12.49 23.18
C PRO A 184 3.31 13.17 21.85
N GLY A 185 4.43 12.78 21.26
CA GLY A 185 4.90 13.22 19.93
C GLY A 185 4.90 12.09 18.92
N ALA A 186 4.80 12.44 17.63
CA ALA A 186 5.08 11.47 16.58
C ALA A 186 6.59 11.21 16.50
N GLU A 187 6.97 9.96 16.58
CA GLU A 187 8.37 9.52 16.62
C GLU A 187 8.69 8.56 15.49
N SER A 188 9.98 8.39 15.21
CA SER A 188 10.51 7.43 14.23
C SER A 188 9.88 7.53 12.85
N LEU A 189 9.61 8.75 12.40
CA LEU A 189 9.10 9.05 11.07
C LEU A 189 10.25 9.10 10.05
N ILE A 190 10.02 8.56 8.87
CA ILE A 190 10.98 8.55 7.76
C ILE A 190 10.24 8.85 6.46
N VAL A 191 10.69 9.84 5.70
CA VAL A 191 10.16 10.17 4.38
C VAL A 191 11.17 9.80 3.31
N ARG A 192 10.78 9.03 2.30
CA ARG A 192 11.68 8.57 1.23
C ARG A 192 11.05 8.71 -0.15
N LEU A 193 11.85 9.20 -1.09
CA LEU A 193 11.55 9.12 -2.51
C LEU A 193 12.04 7.77 -3.01
N VAL A 194 11.12 6.86 -3.32
CA VAL A 194 11.46 5.47 -3.69
C VAL A 194 11.53 5.26 -5.19
N SER A 195 10.98 6.19 -5.98
CA SER A 195 11.05 6.14 -7.44
C SER A 195 11.12 7.55 -8.01
N SER A 196 11.89 7.70 -9.08
CA SER A 196 12.07 8.93 -9.85
C SER A 196 12.47 8.57 -11.27
N LEU A 197 11.48 8.49 -12.17
CA LEU A 197 11.65 8.02 -13.54
C LEU A 197 11.25 9.11 -14.53
N ASP A 198 12.00 9.26 -15.61
CA ASP A 198 11.59 10.12 -16.72
C ASP A 198 10.53 9.39 -17.56
N LYS A 199 9.42 10.09 -17.82
CA LYS A 199 8.26 9.58 -18.56
C LYS A 199 7.80 10.63 -19.57
N LYS A 200 6.94 10.19 -20.48
CA LYS A 200 6.30 11.04 -21.47
C LYS A 200 4.79 10.86 -21.38
N MET A 201 4.06 11.96 -21.46
CA MET A 201 2.60 11.96 -21.54
C MET A 201 2.22 12.17 -23.00
N GLU A 202 1.77 11.11 -23.66
CA GLU A 202 1.28 11.16 -25.04
C GLU A 202 -0.12 11.77 -25.09
N ILE A 203 -0.34 12.63 -26.08
CA ILE A 203 -1.65 13.22 -26.33
C ILE A 203 -2.51 12.21 -27.08
N LYS A 204 -3.73 12.00 -26.56
CA LYS A 204 -4.68 11.06 -27.18
C LYS A 204 -5.00 11.53 -28.62
N PRO A 205 -5.13 10.61 -29.59
CA PRO A 205 -5.31 10.97 -31.00
C PRO A 205 -6.43 11.99 -31.25
N ARG A 206 -7.56 11.84 -30.55
CA ARG A 206 -8.71 12.75 -30.66
C ARG A 206 -8.40 14.21 -30.28
N PHE A 207 -7.50 14.44 -29.33
CA PHE A 207 -7.07 15.80 -28.98
C PHE A 207 -6.08 16.35 -30.00
N HIS A 208 -5.23 15.48 -30.54
CA HIS A 208 -4.29 15.86 -31.59
C HIS A 208 -5.02 16.33 -32.85
N GLU A 209 -6.10 15.65 -33.26
CA GLU A 209 -6.93 16.06 -34.40
C GLU A 209 -7.58 17.44 -34.20
N ILE A 210 -8.01 17.76 -32.97
CA ILE A 210 -8.69 19.03 -32.67
C ILE A 210 -7.70 20.20 -32.55
N LEU A 211 -6.51 19.95 -32.00
CA LEU A 211 -5.52 20.98 -31.68
C LEU A 211 -4.35 21.06 -32.68
N GLN A 212 -4.49 20.36 -33.81
CA GLN A 212 -3.48 20.27 -34.86
C GLN A 212 -3.06 21.65 -35.41
N GLU A 213 -4.01 22.58 -35.50
CA GLU A 213 -3.78 23.92 -36.05
C GLU A 213 -2.99 24.85 -35.10
N GLU A 214 -2.88 24.52 -33.81
CA GLU A 214 -2.21 25.37 -32.81
C GLU A 214 -0.74 24.99 -32.53
N ASN A 215 -0.13 24.14 -33.38
CA ASN A 215 1.20 23.59 -33.13
C ASN A 215 1.31 22.92 -31.74
N TYR A 216 0.24 22.27 -31.31
CA TYR A 216 0.15 21.65 -30.00
C TYR A 216 1.07 20.41 -29.92
N PRO A 217 1.91 20.28 -28.87
CA PRO A 217 2.85 19.16 -28.76
C PRO A 217 2.15 17.79 -28.72
N SER A 218 2.72 16.80 -29.41
CA SER A 218 2.22 15.41 -29.40
C SER A 218 2.51 14.68 -28.08
N GLU A 219 3.53 15.13 -27.34
CA GLU A 219 3.91 14.57 -26.05
C GLU A 219 4.50 15.64 -25.11
N PHE A 220 4.37 15.38 -23.81
CA PHE A 220 4.96 16.21 -22.75
C PHE A 220 5.90 15.37 -21.87
N PRO A 221 7.21 15.64 -21.85
CA PRO A 221 8.14 14.96 -20.96
C PRO A 221 7.92 15.43 -19.51
N TYR A 222 7.96 14.48 -18.58
CA TYR A 222 7.83 14.75 -17.14
C TYR A 222 8.62 13.74 -16.31
N LYS A 223 8.94 14.11 -15.07
CA LYS A 223 9.54 13.19 -14.09
C LYS A 223 8.44 12.64 -13.18
N SER A 224 8.25 11.33 -13.21
CA SER A 224 7.34 10.58 -12.35
C SER A 224 8.05 10.22 -11.05
N LYS A 225 7.51 10.64 -9.92
CA LYS A 225 8.11 10.47 -8.60
C LYS A 225 7.14 9.80 -7.63
N VAL A 226 7.67 8.97 -6.74
CA VAL A 226 6.90 8.27 -5.72
C VAL A 226 7.54 8.50 -4.36
N LEU A 227 6.78 9.11 -3.44
CA LEU A 227 7.18 9.44 -2.08
C LEU A 227 6.38 8.61 -1.09
N PHE A 228 7.04 8.05 -0.07
CA PHE A 228 6.38 7.39 1.06
C PHE A 228 6.81 7.98 2.40
N LEU A 229 5.87 7.98 3.36
CA LEU A 229 6.11 8.21 4.79
C LEU A 229 5.99 6.88 5.53
N PHE A 230 7.02 6.56 6.30
CA PHE A 230 7.07 5.40 7.19
C PHE A 230 7.10 5.88 8.64
N GLN A 231 6.54 5.09 9.53
CA GLN A 231 6.68 5.25 10.98
C GLN A 231 7.05 3.92 11.61
N LYS A 232 8.00 3.93 12.54
CA LYS A 232 8.25 2.76 13.39
C LYS A 232 7.31 2.77 14.60
N ILE A 233 6.41 1.79 14.68
CA ILE A 233 5.45 1.57 15.77
C ILE A 233 5.79 0.24 16.41
N GLU A 234 6.06 0.22 17.72
CA GLU A 234 6.32 -1.01 18.50
C GLU A 234 7.39 -1.93 17.88
N GLY A 235 8.44 -1.33 17.31
CA GLY A 235 9.52 -2.09 16.69
C GLY A 235 9.35 -2.38 15.19
N VAL A 236 8.15 -2.18 14.64
CA VAL A 236 7.78 -2.52 13.26
C VAL A 236 7.58 -1.26 12.42
N GLU A 237 8.02 -1.26 11.18
CA GLU A 237 7.81 -0.13 10.27
C GLU A 237 6.46 -0.25 9.54
N VAL A 238 5.67 0.81 9.58
CA VAL A 238 4.38 0.93 8.90
C VAL A 238 4.48 2.05 7.87
N CYS A 239 4.13 1.75 6.62
CA CYS A 239 3.99 2.75 5.56
C CYS A 239 2.64 3.45 5.71
N HIS A 240 2.64 4.73 6.08
CA HIS A 240 1.43 5.47 6.43
C HIS A 240 0.82 6.28 5.30
N PHE A 241 1.66 6.80 4.42
CA PHE A 241 1.23 7.75 3.39
C PHE A 241 2.09 7.55 2.15
N GLY A 242 1.44 7.56 0.99
CA GLY A 242 2.08 7.47 -0.32
C GLY A 242 1.60 8.61 -1.22
N MET A 243 2.49 9.15 -2.03
CA MET A 243 2.18 10.19 -3.00
C MET A 243 2.93 9.95 -4.31
N ASN A 244 2.16 9.92 -5.40
CA ASN A 244 2.64 9.85 -6.77
C ASN A 244 2.49 11.23 -7.42
N LEU A 245 3.58 11.72 -8.00
CA LEU A 245 3.64 13.06 -8.59
C LEU A 245 4.30 13.06 -9.97
N GLN A 246 3.93 14.06 -10.76
CA GLN A 246 4.47 14.37 -12.07
C GLN A 246 5.05 15.78 -12.03
N GLU A 247 6.32 15.91 -12.38
CA GLU A 247 6.99 17.21 -12.48
C GLU A 247 7.35 17.49 -13.94
N PHE A 248 6.77 18.55 -14.50
CA PHE A 248 7.07 19.05 -15.82
C PHE A 248 8.11 20.16 -15.69
N GLY A 249 9.33 19.90 -16.18
CA GLY A 249 10.48 20.79 -16.03
C GLY A 249 10.41 22.05 -16.91
N SER A 250 11.51 22.81 -16.91
CA SER A 250 11.71 23.95 -17.83
C SER A 250 11.76 23.52 -19.29
N GLU A 251 12.29 22.33 -19.57
CA GLU A 251 12.39 21.78 -20.92
C GLU A 251 11.06 21.25 -21.47
N CYS A 252 10.01 21.21 -20.63
CA CYS A 252 8.69 20.83 -21.08
C CYS A 252 8.04 21.99 -21.85
N GLN A 253 7.32 21.67 -22.92
CA GLN A 253 6.64 22.67 -23.74
C GLN A 253 5.37 23.20 -23.04
N GLN A 254 4.90 24.37 -23.48
CA GLN A 254 3.60 24.89 -23.06
C GLN A 254 2.47 23.94 -23.53
N PRO A 255 1.40 23.75 -22.72
CA PRO A 255 1.05 24.50 -21.51
C PRO A 255 1.64 23.92 -20.20
N ASN A 256 2.36 22.81 -20.24
CA ASN A 256 2.77 22.08 -19.03
C ASN A 256 4.09 22.54 -18.41
N GLN A 257 4.83 23.41 -19.08
CA GLN A 257 6.10 23.96 -18.59
C GLN A 257 6.01 24.46 -17.13
N ARG A 258 6.93 23.99 -16.28
CA ARG A 258 7.03 24.35 -14.85
C ARG A 258 5.77 24.07 -14.03
N ARG A 259 5.07 22.99 -14.33
CA ARG A 259 3.92 22.52 -13.55
C ARG A 259 4.23 21.26 -12.78
N VAL A 260 3.58 21.12 -11.64
CA VAL A 260 3.55 19.87 -10.88
C VAL A 260 2.11 19.37 -10.80
N TYR A 261 1.94 18.06 -10.87
CA TYR A 261 0.65 17.42 -10.76
C TYR A 261 0.74 16.24 -9.79
N ILE A 262 -0.11 16.25 -8.77
CA ILE A 262 -0.25 15.11 -7.86
C ILE A 262 -1.18 14.12 -8.54
N SER A 263 -0.62 12.99 -8.99
CA SER A 263 -1.41 11.95 -9.65
C SER A 263 -2.34 11.26 -8.66
N TYR A 264 -1.79 10.85 -7.52
CA TYR A 264 -2.51 10.18 -6.46
C TYR A 264 -1.81 10.43 -5.14
N LEU A 265 -2.59 10.54 -4.07
CA LEU A 265 -2.10 10.40 -2.71
C LEU A 265 -3.04 9.45 -1.97
N ASP A 266 -2.50 8.69 -1.03
CA ASP A 266 -3.28 7.76 -0.22
C ASP A 266 -2.63 7.58 1.15
N SER A 267 -3.41 7.09 2.13
CA SER A 267 -2.94 6.90 3.50
C SER A 267 -3.66 5.78 4.24
N VAL A 268 -2.98 5.20 5.22
CA VAL A 268 -3.59 4.25 6.18
C VAL A 268 -3.73 4.90 7.56
N LYS A 269 -4.83 4.57 8.25
CA LYS A 269 -5.28 5.29 9.45
C LYS A 269 -4.42 5.11 10.70
N TYR A 270 -3.47 4.18 10.71
CA TYR A 270 -2.77 3.69 11.92
C TYR A 270 -1.64 4.59 12.44
N PHE A 271 -1.55 5.83 11.99
CA PHE A 271 -0.50 6.76 12.43
C PHE A 271 -0.56 6.98 13.94
N ARG A 272 0.61 7.00 14.60
CA ARG A 272 0.72 7.21 16.06
C ARG A 272 1.52 8.48 16.38
N PRO A 273 1.23 9.16 17.49
CA PRO A 273 0.10 8.95 18.39
C PRO A 273 -1.22 9.46 17.78
N ASP A 274 -2.33 8.86 18.20
CA ASP A 274 -3.67 9.34 17.81
C ASP A 274 -4.11 10.46 18.75
N VAL A 275 -3.66 11.69 18.44
CA VAL A 275 -3.92 12.90 19.22
C VAL A 275 -4.28 14.06 18.29
N LYS A 276 -4.92 15.09 18.84
CA LYS A 276 -5.18 16.33 18.11
C LYS A 276 -3.97 17.26 18.13
N ALA A 277 -3.72 17.92 17.01
CA ALA A 277 -2.79 19.03 16.91
C ALA A 277 -3.38 20.29 17.57
N VAL A 278 -2.54 21.32 17.76
CA VAL A 278 -2.95 22.63 18.30
C VAL A 278 -4.17 23.23 17.59
N THR A 279 -4.24 23.08 16.28
CA THR A 279 -5.27 23.60 15.36
C THR A 279 -6.56 22.77 15.36
N GLY A 280 -6.59 21.64 16.07
CA GLY A 280 -7.78 20.82 16.31
C GLY A 280 -7.94 19.61 15.39
N GLU A 281 -7.25 19.55 14.25
CA GLU A 281 -7.18 18.34 13.43
C GLU A 281 -6.35 17.24 14.08
N SER A 282 -6.40 16.01 13.55
CA SER A 282 -5.51 14.93 14.02
C SER A 282 -4.05 15.25 13.70
N LEU A 283 -3.12 14.83 14.57
CA LEU A 283 -1.69 14.97 14.32
C LEU A 283 -1.25 14.27 13.02
N ARG A 284 -1.93 13.17 12.68
CA ARG A 284 -1.79 12.50 11.38
C ARG A 284 -2.09 13.45 10.21
N THR A 285 -3.23 14.14 10.26
CA THR A 285 -3.63 15.13 9.25
C THR A 285 -2.61 16.27 9.17
N PHE A 286 -2.17 16.80 10.31
CA PHE A 286 -1.12 17.82 10.38
C PHE A 286 0.16 17.38 9.67
N VAL A 287 0.61 16.14 9.90
CA VAL A 287 1.80 15.58 9.23
C VAL A 287 1.62 15.50 7.71
N TYR A 288 0.46 15.04 7.23
CA TYR A 288 0.19 14.95 5.79
C TYR A 288 0.17 16.33 5.13
N HIS A 289 -0.42 17.33 5.80
CA HIS A 289 -0.39 18.72 5.34
C HIS A 289 1.04 19.27 5.28
N GLU A 290 1.88 19.00 6.30
CA GLU A 290 3.27 19.46 6.29
C GLU A 290 4.10 18.78 5.21
N ILE A 291 3.84 17.51 4.86
CA ILE A 291 4.49 16.85 3.73
C ILE A 291 4.12 17.54 2.41
N LEU A 292 2.83 17.79 2.17
CA LEU A 292 2.36 18.48 0.97
C LEU A 292 2.88 19.91 0.88
N ALA A 293 2.81 20.67 1.98
CA ALA A 293 3.34 22.03 2.04
C ALA A 293 4.85 22.08 1.82
N SER A 294 5.60 21.11 2.39
CA SER A 294 7.05 21.01 2.16
C SER A 294 7.37 20.68 0.72
N PHE A 295 6.58 19.83 0.06
CA PHE A 295 6.75 19.52 -1.35
C PHE A 295 6.51 20.75 -2.24
N LEU A 296 5.43 21.51 -1.99
CA LEU A 296 5.10 22.70 -2.77
C LEU A 296 6.09 23.86 -2.59
N LEU A 297 6.84 23.88 -1.48
CA LEU A 297 7.84 24.90 -1.17
C LEU A 297 9.25 24.56 -1.70
N HIS A 298 9.46 23.32 -2.15
CA HIS A 298 10.75 22.84 -2.65
C HIS A 298 10.91 23.18 -4.14
#